data_AF-A0A2S6R3Z5-F1
#
_entry.id   AF-A0A2S6R3Z5-F1
#
_cell.length_a   1.000
_cell.length_b   1.000
_cell.length_c   1.000
_cell.angle_alpha   90.00
_cell.angle_beta   90.00
_cell.angle_gamma   90.00
#
_symmetry.space_group_name_H-M   'P 1'
#
loop_
_entity.id
_entity.type
_entity.pdbx_description
1 polymer ?
#
loop_
_entity_poly.entity_id
_entity_poly.type
_entity_poly.pdbx_seq_one_letter_code
_entity_poly.pdbx_strand_id
1 'polypeptide(L)'
;MVSESGSDETALFKSYANLRHINPELAKKMLEEAKEILGSLGIPFFLRQGTCLGAVRDQAFIPWDDDVDLGSVIGLNGLTEDMLDPVFNAFRDRGYYVNVERNDRWIAAGIMKSST
;
A
#
# COMPACT_ATOMS: atom_id res chain seq x y z
N MET A 1 6.28 -25.71 -9.03
CA MET A 1 6.85 -24.39 -8.74
C MET A 1 6.63 -24.15 -7.26
N VAL A 2 7.73 -24.05 -6.51
CA VAL A 2 7.69 -23.95 -5.03
C VAL A 2 7.23 -22.55 -4.68
N SER A 3 6.30 -22.44 -3.74
CA SER A 3 5.58 -21.24 -3.34
C SER A 3 6.48 -20.04 -3.02
N GLU A 4 6.60 -19.08 -3.95
CA GLU A 4 7.17 -17.74 -3.74
C GLU A 4 6.43 -16.97 -2.62
N SER A 5 5.19 -17.36 -2.31
CA SER A 5 4.36 -16.69 -1.30
C SER A 5 4.95 -16.69 0.11
N GLY A 6 5.76 -17.70 0.49
CA GLY A 6 6.30 -17.81 1.85
C GLY A 6 7.48 -16.89 2.14
N SER A 7 8.30 -16.57 1.13
CA SER A 7 9.43 -15.65 1.29
C SER A 7 8.99 -14.20 1.41
N ASP A 8 8.02 -13.79 0.60
CA ASP A 8 7.50 -12.41 0.61
C ASP A 8 6.68 -12.13 1.87
N GLU A 9 5.89 -13.10 2.33
CA GLU A 9 5.20 -13.02 3.63
C GLU A 9 6.20 -12.83 4.78
N THR A 10 7.27 -13.64 4.79
CA THR A 10 8.33 -13.52 5.79
C THR A 10 9.04 -12.17 5.70
N ALA A 11 9.26 -11.64 4.49
CA ALA A 11 9.86 -10.33 4.28
C ALA A 11 8.96 -9.21 4.82
N LEU A 12 7.65 -9.29 4.55
CA LEU A 12 6.65 -8.35 5.08
C LEU A 12 6.67 -8.31 6.61
N PHE A 13 6.52 -9.45 7.27
CA PHE A 13 6.51 -9.48 8.74
C PHE A 13 7.85 -9.07 9.36
N LYS A 14 8.98 -9.37 8.70
CA LYS A 14 10.30 -8.88 9.13
C LYS A 14 10.40 -7.36 9.04
N SER A 15 9.75 -6.72 8.08
CA SER A 15 9.74 -5.26 7.97
C SER A 15 9.04 -4.61 9.16
N TYR A 16 7.91 -5.16 9.60
CA TYR A 16 7.20 -4.67 10.79
C TYR A 16 8.02 -4.82 12.07
N ALA A 17 8.82 -5.90 12.18
CA ALA A 17 9.68 -6.12 13.33
C ALA A 17 10.95 -5.25 13.32
N ASN A 18 11.38 -4.76 12.16
CA ASN A 18 12.62 -4.00 11.98
C ASN A 18 12.37 -2.78 11.09
N LEU A 19 11.70 -1.78 11.66
CA LEU A 19 11.37 -0.53 10.97
C LEU A 19 12.66 0.15 10.47
N ARG A 20 12.66 0.50 9.19
CA ARG A 20 13.76 1.22 8.53
C ARG A 20 13.17 2.38 7.77
N HIS A 21 13.83 3.52 7.83
CA HIS A 21 13.38 4.68 7.07
C HIS A 21 13.28 4.32 5.59
N ILE A 22 12.12 4.63 4.99
CA ILE A 22 11.93 4.42 3.56
C ILE A 22 12.73 5.46 2.80
N ASN A 23 13.36 5.05 1.69
CA ASN A 23 13.97 6.02 0.79
C ASN A 23 12.86 6.91 0.17
N PRO A 24 12.93 8.25 0.28
CA PRO A 24 11.85 9.12 -0.19
C PRO A 24 11.55 9.01 -1.70
N GLU A 25 12.57 8.74 -2.53
CA GLU A 25 12.37 8.51 -3.97
C GLU A 25 11.62 7.21 -4.25
N LEU A 26 11.88 6.16 -3.48
CA LEU A 26 11.14 4.91 -3.53
C LEU A 26 9.70 5.10 -3.04
N ALA A 27 9.51 5.80 -1.91
CA ALA A 27 8.18 6.14 -1.40
C ALA A 27 7.34 6.91 -2.42
N LYS A 28 7.95 7.89 -3.09
CA LYS A 28 7.33 8.63 -4.20
C LYS A 28 6.90 7.70 -5.34
N LYS A 29 7.80 6.82 -5.78
CA LYS A 29 7.51 5.87 -6.86
C LYS A 29 6.36 4.93 -6.49
N MET A 30 6.34 4.40 -5.26
CA MET A 30 5.26 3.54 -4.78
C MET A 30 3.92 4.30 -4.72
N LEU A 31 3.92 5.56 -4.29
CA LEU A 31 2.74 6.41 -4.29
C LEU A 31 2.21 6.71 -5.71
N GLU A 32 3.11 6.96 -6.67
CA GLU A 32 2.75 7.14 -8.09
C GLU A 32 2.15 5.86 -8.69
N GLU A 33 2.75 4.70 -8.44
CA GLU A 33 2.22 3.41 -8.89
C GLU A 33 0.84 3.12 -8.27
N ALA A 34 0.66 3.37 -6.97
CA ALA A 34 -0.63 3.21 -6.31
C ALA A 34 -1.69 4.16 -6.89
N LYS A 35 -1.32 5.41 -7.18
CA LYS A 35 -2.21 6.39 -7.82
C LYS A 35 -2.66 5.94 -9.20
N GLU A 36 -1.75 5.40 -10.02
CA GLU A 36 -2.09 4.86 -11.34
C GLU A 36 -3.04 3.67 -11.25
N ILE A 37 -2.75 2.72 -10.36
CA ILE A 37 -3.57 1.52 -10.16
C ILE A 37 -4.98 1.90 -9.75
N LEU A 38 -5.11 2.65 -8.65
CA LEU A 38 -6.41 3.05 -8.10
C LEU A 38 -7.17 3.97 -9.07
N GLY A 39 -6.45 4.88 -9.73
CA GLY A 39 -7.03 5.76 -10.75
C GLY A 39 -7.57 5.01 -11.96
N SER A 40 -6.87 3.97 -12.43
CA SER A 40 -7.33 3.13 -13.55
C SER A 40 -8.60 2.34 -13.23
N LEU A 41 -8.84 2.06 -11.94
CA LEU A 41 -10.03 1.38 -11.44
C LEU A 41 -11.14 2.36 -11.02
N GLY A 42 -10.91 3.67 -11.17
CA GLY A 42 -11.86 4.71 -10.76
C GLY A 42 -12.02 4.84 -9.24
N ILE A 43 -11.05 4.37 -8.46
CA ILE A 43 -11.08 4.35 -6.99
C ILE A 43 -10.32 5.57 -6.46
N PRO A 44 -11.00 6.54 -5.84
CA PRO A 44 -10.32 7.61 -5.15
C PRO A 44 -9.72 7.08 -3.85
N PHE A 45 -8.58 7.67 -3.49
CA PHE A 45 -7.91 7.43 -2.22
C PHE A 45 -7.50 8.76 -1.62
N PHE A 46 -7.17 8.73 -0.34
CA PHE A 46 -6.59 9.83 0.40
C PHE A 46 -5.30 9.35 1.09
N LEU A 47 -4.37 10.29 1.31
CA LEU A 47 -3.20 10.02 2.13
C LEU A 47 -3.64 9.87 3.59
N ARG A 48 -3.07 8.91 4.31
CA ARG A 48 -3.37 8.63 5.72
C ARG A 48 -2.12 8.81 6.59
N GLN A 49 -2.33 8.92 7.90
CA GLN A 49 -1.28 8.91 8.94
C GLN A 49 -0.07 9.83 8.65
N GLY A 50 1.16 9.31 8.78
CA GLY A 50 2.42 10.04 8.58
C GLY A 50 2.55 10.60 7.17
N THR A 51 2.13 9.84 6.16
CA THR A 51 2.13 10.32 4.76
C THR A 51 1.25 11.56 4.58
N CYS A 52 0.06 11.59 5.18
CA CYS A 52 -0.83 12.77 5.15
C CYS A 52 -0.23 13.94 5.93
N LEU A 53 0.29 13.67 7.14
CA LEU A 53 0.89 14.69 7.98
C LEU A 53 2.10 15.35 7.31
N GLY A 54 3.01 14.56 6.73
CA GLY A 54 4.16 15.06 6.00
C GLY A 54 3.75 15.92 4.81
N ALA A 55 2.79 15.45 4.01
CA ALA A 55 2.29 16.18 2.86
C ALA A 55 1.71 17.55 3.24
N VAL A 56 0.99 17.65 4.36
CA VAL A 56 0.40 18.93 4.80
C VAL A 56 1.43 19.82 5.50
N ARG A 57 2.19 19.28 6.45
CA ARG A 57 3.11 20.03 7.32
C ARG A 57 4.37 20.48 6.59
N ASP A 58 4.99 19.55 5.86
CA ASP A 58 6.34 19.72 5.30
C ASP A 58 6.33 19.78 3.77
N GLN A 59 5.18 19.52 3.12
CA GLN A 59 5.07 19.35 1.67
C GLN A 59 6.01 18.25 1.13
N ALA A 60 6.27 17.23 1.97
CA ALA A 60 7.21 16.14 1.71
C ALA A 60 6.86 14.90 2.54
N PHE A 61 7.51 13.75 2.27
CA PHE A 61 7.52 12.64 3.22
C PHE A 61 8.29 13.02 4.49
N ILE A 62 7.90 12.46 5.64
CA ILE A 62 8.64 12.68 6.88
C ILE A 62 9.98 11.90 6.79
N PRO A 63 11.14 12.51 7.10
CA PRO A 63 12.45 11.88 6.85
C PRO A 63 12.74 10.56 7.58
N TRP A 64 11.94 10.24 8.61
CA TRP A 64 12.06 9.03 9.41
C TRP A 64 10.85 8.09 9.27
N ASP A 65 9.90 8.39 8.38
CA ASP A 65 8.85 7.44 8.02
C ASP A 65 9.47 6.18 7.38
N ASP A 66 8.80 5.06 7.56
CA ASP A 66 9.21 3.73 7.13
C ASP A 66 8.26 3.11 6.09
N ASP A 67 7.13 3.77 5.80
CA ASP A 67 6.11 3.30 4.88
C ASP A 67 5.39 4.43 4.12
N VAL A 68 4.35 4.05 3.37
CA VAL A 68 3.40 4.96 2.71
C VAL A 68 1.98 4.51 3.05
N ASP A 69 1.20 5.42 3.62
CA ASP A 69 -0.12 5.17 4.17
C ASP A 69 -1.22 5.75 3.27
N LEU A 70 -2.12 4.89 2.78
CA LEU A 70 -3.26 5.25 1.93
C LEU A 70 -4.58 4.77 2.54
N GLY A 71 -5.68 5.43 2.19
CA GLY A 71 -7.03 5.02 2.55
C GLY A 71 -8.05 5.26 1.44
N SER A 72 -9.06 4.40 1.38
CA SER A 72 -10.27 4.53 0.55
C SER A 72 -11.48 4.07 1.37
N VAL A 73 -12.69 4.45 0.97
CA VAL A 73 -13.92 4.12 1.72
C VAL A 73 -14.78 3.15 0.92
N ILE A 74 -14.99 1.95 1.46
CA ILE A 74 -15.87 0.95 0.87
C ILE A 74 -17.32 1.45 0.92
N GLY A 75 -18.03 1.30 -0.19
CA GLY A 75 -19.39 1.81 -0.38
C GLY A 75 -19.46 3.26 -0.83
N LEU A 76 -18.33 3.95 -1.02
CA LEU A 76 -18.28 5.32 -1.53
C LEU A 76 -17.37 5.44 -2.76
N ASN A 77 -17.80 6.30 -3.69
CA ASN A 77 -17.00 6.77 -4.82
C ASN A 77 -16.29 5.66 -5.64
N GLY A 78 -16.94 4.52 -5.85
CA GLY A 78 -16.45 3.48 -6.77
C GLY A 78 -15.69 2.32 -6.12
N LEU A 79 -15.32 2.41 -4.83
CA LEU A 79 -14.81 1.23 -4.11
C LEU A 79 -15.99 0.46 -3.49
N THR A 80 -16.28 -0.70 -4.03
CA THR A 80 -17.25 -1.67 -3.50
C THR A 80 -16.52 -2.92 -2.99
N GLU A 81 -17.21 -3.80 -2.25
CA GLU A 81 -16.59 -5.02 -1.73
C GLU A 81 -16.10 -5.97 -2.83
N ASP A 82 -16.82 -6.05 -3.95
CA ASP A 82 -16.41 -6.84 -5.13
C ASP A 82 -15.20 -6.26 -5.87
N MET A 83 -14.84 -4.99 -5.61
CA MET A 83 -13.65 -4.35 -6.17
C MET A 83 -12.37 -4.63 -5.37
N LEU A 84 -12.45 -5.25 -4.19
CA LEU A 84 -11.28 -5.53 -3.35
C LEU A 84 -10.29 -6.47 -4.04
N ASP A 85 -10.77 -7.59 -4.56
CA ASP A 85 -9.91 -8.55 -5.27
C ASP A 85 -9.30 -7.95 -6.55
N PRO A 86 -10.06 -7.25 -7.42
CA PRO A 86 -9.49 -6.48 -8.53
C PRO A 86 -8.38 -5.50 -8.13
N VAL A 87 -8.56 -4.75 -7.04
CA VAL A 87 -7.53 -3.83 -6.54
C VAL A 87 -6.27 -4.59 -6.14
N PHE A 88 -6.39 -5.63 -5.31
CA PHE A 88 -5.23 -6.39 -4.86
C PHE A 88 -4.52 -7.11 -6.01
N ASN A 89 -5.28 -7.61 -6.99
CA ASN A 89 -4.70 -8.22 -8.20
C ASN A 89 -3.95 -7.20 -9.05
N ALA A 90 -4.46 -5.98 -9.21
CA ALA A 90 -3.75 -4.93 -9.94
C ALA A 90 -2.41 -4.54 -9.27
N PHE A 91 -2.33 -4.58 -7.93
CA PHE A 91 -1.05 -4.46 -7.22
C PHE A 91 -0.13 -5.66 -7.49
N ARG A 92 -0.66 -6.89 -7.43
CA ARG A 92 0.13 -8.11 -7.73
C ARG A 92 0.69 -8.12 -9.15
N ASP A 93 -0.10 -7.68 -10.14
CA ASP A 93 0.31 -7.56 -11.54
C ASP A 93 1.46 -6.55 -11.73
N ARG A 94 1.60 -5.60 -10.81
CA ARG A 94 2.72 -4.63 -10.75
C ARG A 94 3.91 -5.15 -9.93
N GLY A 95 3.91 -6.43 -9.57
CA GLY A 95 4.98 -7.10 -8.83
C GLY A 95 4.96 -6.86 -7.32
N TYR A 96 3.84 -6.41 -6.76
CA TYR A 96 3.70 -6.29 -5.31
C TYR A 96 3.24 -7.60 -4.68
N TYR A 97 3.81 -7.93 -3.54
CA TYR A 97 3.21 -8.83 -2.58
C TYR A 97 2.10 -8.10 -1.81
N VAL A 98 0.97 -8.78 -1.60
CA VAL A 98 -0.20 -8.22 -0.93
C VAL A 98 -0.70 -9.20 0.13
N ASN A 99 -0.61 -8.81 1.40
CA ASN A 99 -1.17 -9.52 2.54
C ASN A 99 -2.39 -8.76 3.07
N VAL A 100 -3.54 -9.43 3.14
CA VAL A 100 -4.82 -8.79 3.48
C VAL A 100 -5.31 -9.28 4.84
N GLU A 101 -5.63 -8.33 5.71
CA GLU A 101 -6.34 -8.57 6.96
C GLU A 101 -7.72 -7.91 6.89
N ARG A 102 -8.76 -8.63 7.33
CA ARG A 102 -10.14 -8.14 7.30
C ARG A 102 -10.94 -8.62 8.50
N ASN A 103 -11.87 -7.79 8.92
CA ASN A 103 -12.96 -8.14 9.83
C ASN A 103 -14.23 -7.39 9.41
N ASP A 104 -15.30 -7.53 10.18
CA ASP A 104 -16.62 -6.96 9.87
C ASP A 104 -16.67 -5.42 9.84
N ARG A 105 -15.57 -4.73 10.20
CA ARG A 105 -15.50 -3.27 10.27
C ARG A 105 -14.50 -2.63 9.33
N TRP A 106 -13.43 -3.34 8.96
CA TRP A 106 -12.37 -2.77 8.14
C TRP A 106 -11.57 -3.83 7.38
N ILE A 107 -10.88 -3.37 6.35
CA ILE A 107 -9.92 -4.13 5.56
C ILE A 107 -8.62 -3.34 5.51
N ALA A 108 -7.50 -3.99 5.82
CA ALA A 108 -6.17 -3.45 5.67
C ALA A 108 -5.35 -4.40 4.80
N ALA A 109 -4.43 -3.84 4.02
CA ALA A 109 -3.51 -4.62 3.22
C ALA A 109 -2.09 -4.12 3.44
N GLY A 110 -1.21 -5.00 3.90
CA GLY A 110 0.23 -4.79 3.81
C GLY A 110 0.67 -5.06 2.38
N ILE A 111 1.16 -4.02 1.70
CA ILE A 111 1.57 -4.09 0.30
C ILE A 111 3.05 -3.80 0.22
N MET A 112 3.85 -4.78 -0.22
CA MET A 112 5.30 -4.68 -0.28
C MET A 112 5.80 -5.03 -1.67
N LYS A 113 6.83 -4.32 -2.12
CA LYS A 113 7.56 -4.64 -3.33
C LYS A 113 9.01 -4.89 -2.96
N SER A 114 9.53 -6.06 -3.32
CA SER A 114 10.94 -6.35 -3.14
C SER A 114 11.76 -5.40 -4.00
N SER A 115 12.67 -4.64 -3.38
CA SER A 115 13.66 -3.84 -4.10
C SER A 115 14.56 -4.80 -4.87
N THR A 116 14.49 -4.77 -6.20
CA THR A 116 15.42 -5.51 -7.07
C THR A 116 16.79 -4.87 -7.04
#